data_AF-A0A962BX63-F1
#
_entry.id   AF-A0A962BX63-F1
#
_cell.length_a   1.000
_cell.length_b   1.000
_cell.length_c   1.000
_cell.angle_alpha   90.00
_cell.angle_beta   90.00
_cell.angle_gamma   90.00
#
_symmetry.space_group_name_H-M   'P 1'
#
loop_
_entity.id
_entity.type
_entity.pdbx_description
1 polymer ?
#
loop_
_entity_poly.entity_id
_entity_poly.type
_entity_poly.pdbx_seq_one_letter_code
_entity_poly.pdbx_strand_id
1 'polypeptide(L)' 'QAWQLARGMEAWAGRILREARQRGAGIDSLDDPWLQPMAPIPLPAGQISGRLIDRGGCFNVNALWRDGTDNP' A
#
# COMPACT_ATOMS: atom_id res chain seq x y z
N GLN A 1 -4.20 20.03 11.23
CA GLN A 1 -5.17 19.52 10.23
C GLN A 1 -4.59 18.40 9.34
N ALA A 2 -3.38 18.56 8.80
CA ALA A 2 -2.73 17.55 7.93
C ALA A 2 -2.68 16.11 8.49
N TRP A 3 -2.53 15.94 9.81
CA TRP A 3 -2.51 14.61 10.42
C TRP A 3 -3.81 13.83 10.27
N GLN A 4 -4.96 14.50 10.36
CA GLN A 4 -6.25 13.83 10.14
C GLN A 4 -6.45 13.45 8.67
N LEU A 5 -5.91 14.26 7.75
CA LEU A 5 -5.88 13.93 6.33
C LEU A 5 -5.01 12.68 6.07
N ALA A 6 -3.84 12.59 6.72
CA ALA A 6 -2.98 11.40 6.63
C ALA A 6 -3.68 10.14 7.14
N ARG A 7 -4.38 10.20 8.29
CA ARG A 7 -5.22 9.10 8.79
C ARG A 7 -6.33 8.72 7.80
N GLY A 8 -6.95 9.71 7.17
CA GLY A 8 -7.91 9.48 6.09
C GLY A 8 -7.30 8.71 4.91
N MET A 9 -6.06 9.02 4.53
CA MET A 9 -5.34 8.28 3.48
C MET A 9 -5.03 6.84 3.88
N GLU A 10 -4.63 6.59 5.13
CA GLU A 10 -4.42 5.23 5.64
C GLU A 10 -5.74 4.42 5.63
N ALA A 11 -6.85 5.04 6.04
CA ALA A 11 -8.17 4.41 5.98
C ALA A 11 -8.61 4.11 4.55
N TRP A 12 -8.36 5.03 3.62
CA TRP A 12 -8.58 4.84 2.18
C TRP A 12 -7.77 3.66 1.63
N ALA A 13 -6.47 3.60 1.95
CA ALA A 13 -5.59 2.50 1.56
C ALA A 13 -6.09 1.15 2.06
N GLY A 14 -6.44 1.07 3.36
CA GLY A 14 -6.97 -0.16 3.95
C GLY A 14 -8.29 -0.61 3.33
N ARG A 15 -9.17 0.32 2.95
CA ARG A 15 -10.42 -0.01 2.24
C ARG A 15 -10.14 -0.61 0.88
N ILE A 16 -9.30 0.02 0.07
CA ILE A 16 -8.98 -0.45 -1.29
C ILE A 16 -8.34 -1.84 -1.26
N LEU A 17 -7.41 -2.10 -0.34
CA LEU A 17 -6.77 -3.41 -0.23
C LEU A 17 -7.77 -4.51 0.18
N ARG A 18 -8.73 -4.20 1.07
CA ARG A 18 -9.82 -5.15 1.40
C ARG A 18 -10.72 -5.43 0.21
N GLU A 19 -11.08 -4.41 -0.57
CA GLU A 19 -11.88 -4.57 -1.78
C GLU A 19 -11.14 -5.40 -2.83
N ALA A 20 -9.84 -5.17 -3.03
CA ALA A 20 -9.02 -5.97 -3.93
C ALA A 20 -8.98 -7.45 -3.49
N ARG A 21 -8.74 -7.70 -2.20
CA ARG A 21 -8.75 -9.04 -1.60
C ARG A 21 -10.07 -9.79 -1.82
N GLN A 22 -11.20 -9.09 -1.71
CA GLN A 22 -12.53 -9.68 -1.90
C GLN A 22 -12.85 -10.01 -3.36
N ARG A 23 -12.25 -9.28 -4.31
CA ARG A 23 -12.49 -9.45 -5.76
C ARG A 23 -11.53 -10.44 -6.41
N GLY A 24 -10.33 -10.62 -5.85
CA GLY A 24 -9.27 -11.45 -6.43
C GLY A 24 -9.21 -12.88 -5.89
N ALA A 25 -8.46 -13.74 -6.59
CA ALA A 25 -8.19 -15.12 -6.19
C ALA A 25 -7.02 -15.25 -5.18
N GLY A 26 -6.59 -14.15 -4.55
CA GLY A 26 -5.45 -14.11 -3.64
C GLY A 26 -4.08 -13.96 -4.33
N ILE A 27 -4.08 -13.61 -5.62
CA ILE A 27 -2.88 -13.23 -6.39
C ILE A 27 -2.96 -11.72 -6.60
N ASP A 28 -1.87 -11.02 -6.26
CA ASP A 28 -1.70 -9.60 -6.58
C ASP A 28 -0.90 -9.46 -7.89
N SER A 29 -1.34 -8.57 -8.79
CA SER A 29 -0.75 -8.33 -10.10
C SER A 29 -0.52 -6.84 -10.38
N LEU A 30 0.31 -6.51 -11.39
CA LEU A 30 0.57 -5.12 -11.77
C LEU A 30 -0.67 -4.39 -12.31
N ASP A 31 -1.69 -5.14 -12.74
CA ASP A 31 -2.93 -4.60 -13.29
C ASP A 31 -4.01 -4.39 -12.20
N ASP A 32 -3.68 -4.70 -10.95
CA ASP A 32 -4.67 -4.63 -9.89
C ASP A 32 -5.13 -3.19 -9.63
N PRO A 33 -6.43 -2.97 -9.35
CA PRO A 33 -6.99 -1.64 -9.12
C PRO A 33 -6.34 -0.89 -7.96
N TRP A 34 -5.78 -1.60 -6.97
CA TRP A 34 -5.16 -0.98 -5.80
C TRP A 34 -3.82 -0.30 -6.12
N LEU A 35 -3.16 -0.67 -7.22
CA LEU A 35 -1.93 -0.02 -7.69
C LEU A 35 -2.20 1.30 -8.42
N GLN A 36 -3.44 1.56 -8.80
CA GLN A 36 -3.81 2.80 -9.47
C GLN A 36 -3.74 3.99 -8.50
N PRO A 37 -3.21 5.15 -8.92
CA PRO A 37 -3.13 6.32 -8.06
C PRO A 37 -4.53 6.81 -7.67
N MET A 38 -4.65 7.32 -6.44
CA MET A 38 -5.85 8.02 -6.01
C MET A 38 -6.08 9.24 -6.89
N ALA A 39 -7.32 9.43 -7.35
CA ALA A 39 -7.73 10.67 -7.97
C ALA A 39 -7.46 11.85 -6.99
N PRO A 40 -6.77 12.92 -7.42
CA PRO A 40 -6.51 14.07 -6.56
C PRO A 40 -7.82 14.68 -6.05
N ILE A 41 -7.89 14.95 -4.74
CA ILE A 41 -9.04 15.63 -4.13
C ILE A 41 -8.61 17.07 -3.80
N PRO A 42 -9.27 18.09 -4.39
CA PRO A 42 -8.96 19.49 -4.10
C PRO A 42 -9.40 19.88 -2.70
N LEU A 43 -8.61 20.71 -2.03
CA LEU A 43 -8.86 21.29 -0.72
C LEU A 43 -8.71 22.83 -0.81
N PRO A 44 -9.33 23.61 0.10
CA PRO A 44 -9.23 25.07 0.05
C PRO A 44 -7.79 25.64 0.07
N ALA A 45 -6.82 24.88 0.61
CA ALA A 45 -5.42 25.29 0.74
C ALA A 45 -4.44 24.32 0.05
N GLY A 46 -4.92 23.47 -0.88
CA GLY A 46 -4.05 22.52 -1.58
C GLY A 46 -4.80 21.35 -2.17
N GLN A 47 -4.16 20.19 -2.22
CA GLN A 47 -4.76 18.95 -2.70
C GLN A 47 -4.24 17.77 -1.90
N ILE A 48 -5.00 16.68 -1.89
CA ILE A 48 -4.54 15.39 -1.37
C ILE A 48 -4.56 14.35 -2.48
N SER A 49 -3.47 13.60 -2.59
CA SER A 49 -3.26 12.54 -3.57
C SER A 49 -2.48 11.40 -2.89
N GLY A 50 -2.64 10.18 -3.38
CA GLY A 50 -2.01 9.00 -2.79
C GLY A 50 -1.78 7.90 -3.81
N ARG A 51 -0.84 7.01 -3.52
CA ARG A 51 -0.54 5.82 -4.32
C ARG A 51 -0.08 4.71 -3.39
N LEU A 52 -0.50 3.48 -3.67
CA LEU A 52 0.03 2.26 -3.05
C LEU A 52 1.13 1.67 -3.94
N ILE A 53 2.14 1.07 -3.32
CA ILE A 53 3.26 0.45 -4.02
C ILE A 53 3.46 -0.93 -3.39
N ASP A 54 3.60 -1.96 -4.23
CA ASP A 54 4.01 -3.26 -3.76
C ASP A 54 5.47 -3.23 -3.29
N ARG A 55 5.69 -3.58 -2.01
CA ARG A 55 7.05 -3.77 -1.46
C ARG A 55 7.51 -5.22 -1.53
N GLY A 56 6.61 -6.18 -1.76
CA GLY A 56 6.92 -7.60 -1.93
C GLY A 56 7.74 -7.88 -3.20
N GLY A 57 7.53 -7.11 -4.27
CA GLY A 57 8.35 -7.17 -5.48
C GLY A 57 9.77 -6.61 -5.36
N CYS A 58 10.15 -6.01 -4.23
CA CYS A 58 11.52 -5.50 -4.00
C CYS A 58 12.40 -6.52 -3.28
N PHE A 59 13.72 -6.42 -3.44
CA PHE A 59 14.66 -7.22 -2.64
C PHE A 59 14.52 -6.88 -1.15
N ASN A 60 14.17 -7.89 -0.35
CA ASN A 60 14.02 -7.73 1.09
C ASN A 60 15.38 -7.76 1.80
N VAL A 61 15.92 -6.58 2.13
CA VAL A 61 17.18 -6.45 2.87
C VAL A 61 17.13 -7.10 4.27
N ASN A 62 15.94 -7.22 4.89
CA ASN A 62 15.80 -7.91 6.17
C ASN A 62 15.96 -9.43 6.04
N ALA A 63 15.92 -9.98 4.82
CA ALA A 63 16.18 -11.40 4.60
C ALA A 63 17.67 -11.75 4.61
N LEU A 64 18.57 -10.75 4.67
CA LEU A 64 20.03 -10.95 4.72
C LEU A 64 20.50 -11.54 6.05
N TRP A 65 19.70 -11.43 7.10
CA TRP A 65 19.99 -11.98 8.41
C TRP A 65 18.75 -12.70 8.94
N ARG A 66 18.94 -13.94 9.36
CA ARG A 66 17.97 -14.72 10.14
C ARG A 66 18.68 -15.09 11.43
N ASP A 67 18.00 -14.96 12.57
CA ASP A 67 18.48 -15.15 13.96
C ASP A 67 19.40 -16.37 14.18
N GLY A 68 20.62 -16.33 13.66
CA GLY A 68 21.70 -17.28 13.94
C GLY A 68 21.35 -18.77 13.82
N THR A 69 20.29 -19.16 13.10
CA THR A 69 20.05 -20.58 12.83
C THR A 69 21.06 -21.00 11.78
N ASP A 70 22.27 -21.33 12.24
CA ASP A 70 23.21 -22.15 11.51
C ASP A 70 22.43 -23.37 11.00
N ASN A 71 22.34 -23.47 9.68
CA ASN A 71 21.81 -24.64 9.02
C ASN A 71 22.78 -25.80 9.30
N PRO A 72 22.36 -26.92 9.91
CA PRO A 72 23.22 -28.10 10.02
C PRO A 72 23.61 -28.66 8.65
#